data_AF-A0A938WCU7-F1
#
_entry.id   AF-A0A938WCU7-F1
#
_cell.length_a   1.000
_cell.length_b   1.000
_cell.length_c   1.000
_cell.angle_alpha   90.00
_cell.angle_beta   90.00
_cell.angle_gamma   90.00
#
_symmetry.space_group_name_H-M   'P 1'
#
loop_
_entity.id
_entity.type
_entity.pdbx_description
1 polymer ?
#
loop_
_entity_poly.entity_id
_entity_poly.type
_entity_poly.pdbx_seq_one_letter_code
_entity_poly.pdbx_strand_id
1 'polypeptide(L)'
;MPSPIELGPRSTPMFRWASAQPLPLRLEELLDRAQAARRDWFAREPGDVLVFVPPHQVLASGRLPLEGFLASYRMLLAAAESARQQNSPACLLNGDRLLSLSADELASWSPGSPLPRPCSPQPPSPLEAAFTVALLAGAPELETLYLALDALAERGGTEAEQAYVSRLGQSDAAALVDSWNRQLERRQAETDLELVRQQLLEVEQECERQFLSSREAGRKLSWQRRLQAQAMTQMKQYGGLLQRLQVLQGRVP
;
A
#
# COMPACT_ATOMS: atom_id res chain seq x y z
N MET A 1 -50.45 -1.23 27.08
CA MET A 1 -49.31 -2.16 27.15
C MET A 1 -48.63 -2.14 25.78
N PRO A 2 -47.59 -1.33 25.56
CA PRO A 2 -46.85 -1.40 24.30
C PRO A 2 -45.91 -2.62 24.36
N SER A 3 -45.93 -3.40 23.28
CA SER A 3 -45.09 -4.58 23.06
C SER A 3 -43.59 -4.25 23.18
N PRO A 4 -42.75 -5.19 23.62
CA PRO A 4 -41.31 -5.00 23.57
C PRO A 4 -40.88 -4.95 22.11
N ILE A 5 -40.11 -3.93 21.77
CA ILE A 5 -39.37 -3.83 20.51
C ILE A 5 -38.42 -5.03 20.49
N GLU A 6 -38.66 -5.98 19.58
CA GLU A 6 -37.70 -7.00 19.23
C GLU A 6 -36.48 -6.29 18.63
N LEU A 7 -35.46 -6.08 19.47
CA LEU A 7 -34.11 -5.80 19.01
C LEU A 7 -33.71 -6.97 18.10
N GLY A 8 -33.38 -6.64 16.85
CA GLY A 8 -32.92 -7.58 15.84
C GLY A 8 -31.77 -8.47 16.31
N PRO A 9 -31.35 -9.45 15.49
CA PRO A 9 -30.48 -10.53 15.91
C PRO A 9 -29.22 -9.96 16.59
N ARG A 10 -28.99 -10.39 17.83
CA ARG A 10 -27.78 -10.08 18.61
C ARG A 10 -26.57 -10.52 17.78
N SER A 11 -25.88 -9.58 17.14
CA SER A 11 -24.56 -9.84 16.58
C SER A 11 -23.61 -10.07 17.76
N THR A 12 -23.15 -11.30 17.94
CA THR A 12 -21.78 -11.65 18.39
C THR A 12 -21.69 -13.17 18.46
N PRO A 13 -20.67 -13.75 17.80
CA PRO A 13 -19.36 -13.80 18.46
C PRO A 13 -18.27 -12.96 17.77
N MET A 14 -17.78 -11.94 18.49
CA MET A 14 -16.50 -11.32 18.25
C MET A 14 -15.45 -12.16 18.98
N PHE A 15 -14.42 -12.63 18.27
CA PHE A 15 -13.24 -13.23 18.89
C PHE A 15 -12.07 -12.26 18.89
N ARG A 16 -11.11 -12.51 19.78
CA ARG A 16 -9.88 -11.73 19.89
C ARG A 16 -8.75 -12.51 19.26
N TRP A 17 -7.83 -11.81 18.61
CA TRP A 17 -6.70 -12.44 17.95
C TRP A 17 -5.41 -11.67 18.14
N ALA A 18 -4.28 -12.38 18.09
CA ALA A 18 -2.95 -11.82 18.14
C ALA A 18 -2.02 -12.55 17.18
N SER A 19 -1.02 -11.84 16.66
CA SER A 19 0.06 -12.43 15.87
C SER A 19 1.38 -11.75 16.20
N ALA A 20 2.46 -12.53 16.22
CA ALA A 20 3.83 -12.01 16.28
C ALA A 20 4.36 -11.62 14.87
N GLN A 21 3.58 -11.89 13.82
CA GLN A 21 3.94 -11.66 12.42
C GLN A 21 3.17 -10.47 11.85
N PRO A 22 3.74 -9.73 10.88
CA PRO A 22 2.96 -8.85 10.04
C PRO A 22 1.99 -9.70 9.21
N LEU A 23 0.71 -9.32 9.21
CA LEU A 23 -0.31 -9.98 8.42
C LEU A 23 -0.50 -9.26 7.08
N PRO A 24 -0.87 -9.99 6.00
CA PRO A 24 -1.26 -9.34 4.76
C PRO A 24 -2.47 -8.46 4.97
N LEU A 25 -2.51 -7.31 4.29
CA LEU A 25 -3.64 -6.37 4.37
C LEU A 25 -4.99 -7.06 4.14
N ARG A 26 -5.06 -7.99 3.18
CA ARG A 26 -6.27 -8.76 2.88
C ARG A 26 -6.76 -9.60 4.07
N LEU A 27 -5.83 -10.14 4.87
CA LEU A 27 -6.18 -10.91 6.06
C LEU A 27 -6.62 -9.99 7.20
N GLU A 28 -5.97 -8.83 7.37
CA GLU A 28 -6.40 -7.82 8.34
C GLU A 28 -7.82 -7.31 7.99
N GLU A 29 -8.07 -6.95 6.73
CA GLU A 29 -9.40 -6.54 6.25
C GLU A 29 -10.48 -7.61 6.47
N LEU A 30 -10.12 -8.89 6.29
CA LEU A 30 -11.04 -10.00 6.51
C LEU A 30 -11.42 -10.11 7.99
N LEU A 31 -10.44 -10.04 8.88
CA LEU A 31 -10.63 -10.10 10.33
C LEU A 31 -11.44 -8.89 10.82
N ASP A 32 -11.17 -7.70 10.30
CA ASP A 32 -11.92 -6.48 10.61
C ASP A 32 -13.39 -6.58 10.16
N ARG A 33 -13.64 -7.09 8.94
CA ARG A 33 -15.00 -7.33 8.44
C ARG A 33 -15.75 -8.39 9.23
N ALA A 34 -15.03 -9.39 9.74
CA ALA A 34 -15.56 -10.40 10.66
C ALA A 34 -15.78 -9.86 12.09
N GLN A 35 -15.50 -8.57 12.32
CA GLN A 35 -15.57 -7.92 13.63
C GLN A 35 -14.64 -8.56 14.68
N ALA A 36 -13.52 -9.16 14.26
CA ALA A 36 -12.54 -9.75 15.16
C ALA A 36 -11.59 -8.68 15.73
N ALA A 37 -11.34 -8.71 17.04
CA ALA A 37 -10.56 -7.68 17.71
C ALA A 37 -9.08 -8.05 17.81
N ARG A 38 -8.21 -7.23 17.21
CA ARG A 38 -6.76 -7.37 17.33
C ARG A 38 -6.29 -7.02 18.75
N ARG A 39 -5.43 -7.86 19.32
CA ARG A 39 -4.69 -7.62 20.56
C ARG A 39 -3.21 -7.40 20.27
N ASP A 40 -2.58 -6.57 21.08
CA ASP A 40 -1.12 -6.50 21.12
C ASP A 40 -0.58 -7.87 21.56
N TRP A 41 0.45 -8.34 20.87
CA TRP A 41 1.11 -9.61 21.15
C TRP A 41 1.53 -9.75 22.62
N PHE A 42 2.03 -8.68 23.24
CA PHE A 42 2.51 -8.69 24.62
C PHE A 42 1.38 -8.53 25.65
N ALA A 43 0.19 -8.10 25.22
CA ALA A 43 -1.00 -7.95 26.05
C ALA A 43 -2.05 -9.03 25.80
N ARG A 44 -1.69 -10.11 25.11
CA ARG A 44 -2.58 -11.25 24.82
C ARG A 44 -3.03 -11.96 26.09
N GLU A 45 -4.27 -12.42 26.08
CA GLU A 45 -4.90 -13.18 27.16
C GLU A 45 -5.05 -14.67 26.79
N PRO A 46 -5.14 -15.58 27.77
CA PRO A 46 -5.57 -16.95 27.52
C PRO A 46 -6.93 -16.97 26.82
N GLY A 47 -7.02 -17.64 25.66
CA GLY A 47 -8.23 -17.71 24.82
C GLY A 47 -8.21 -16.77 23.61
N ASP A 48 -7.24 -15.86 23.50
CA ASP A 48 -7.00 -15.13 22.25
C ASP A 48 -6.52 -16.11 21.16
N VAL A 49 -7.06 -15.95 19.95
CA VAL A 49 -6.69 -16.74 18.77
C VAL A 49 -5.30 -16.33 18.30
N LEU A 50 -4.40 -17.30 18.16
CA LEU A 50 -3.08 -17.07 17.61
C LEU A 50 -3.12 -17.25 16.10
N VAL A 51 -2.79 -16.21 15.34
CA VAL A 51 -2.75 -16.28 13.88
C VAL A 51 -1.30 -16.33 13.43
N PHE A 52 -0.95 -17.35 12.64
CA PHE A 52 0.32 -17.45 11.96
C PHE A 52 0.10 -17.55 10.46
N VAL A 53 1.04 -17.07 9.67
CA VAL A 53 0.99 -17.08 8.20
C VAL A 53 2.20 -17.85 7.65
N PRO A 54 2.09 -18.39 6.42
CA PRO A 54 3.23 -19.02 5.76
C PRO A 54 4.30 -17.98 5.35
N PRO A 55 5.55 -18.42 5.13
CA PRO A 55 6.65 -17.52 4.80
C PRO A 55 6.38 -16.53 3.66
N HIS A 56 5.81 -16.96 2.53
CA HIS A 56 5.51 -16.05 1.40
C HIS A 56 4.60 -14.88 1.80
N GLN A 57 3.65 -15.10 2.71
CA GLN A 57 2.73 -14.04 3.12
C GLN A 57 3.37 -13.02 4.05
N VAL A 58 4.25 -13.45 4.96
CA VAL A 58 5.00 -12.51 5.82
C VAL A 58 5.86 -11.60 4.95
N LEU A 59 6.52 -12.16 3.93
CA LEU A 59 7.36 -11.42 2.98
C LEU A 59 6.57 -10.41 2.15
N ALA A 60 5.36 -10.77 1.72
CA ALA A 60 4.47 -9.87 1.00
C ALA A 60 4.00 -8.70 1.89
N SER A 61 3.94 -8.91 3.20
CA SER A 61 3.39 -7.96 4.18
C SER A 61 4.43 -7.06 4.84
N GLY A 62 5.71 -7.45 4.80
CA GLY A 62 6.80 -6.65 5.35
C GLY A 62 8.17 -7.26 5.13
N ARG A 63 9.18 -6.40 5.03
CA ARG A 63 10.60 -6.81 5.00
C ARG A 63 11.10 -7.03 6.42
N LEU A 64 10.71 -8.14 7.04
CA LEU A 64 11.36 -8.57 8.28
C LEU A 64 12.75 -9.14 7.95
N PRO A 65 13.81 -8.76 8.67
CA PRO A 65 15.08 -9.48 8.60
C PRO A 65 14.87 -10.93 9.05
N LEU A 66 15.72 -11.85 8.58
CA LEU A 66 15.55 -13.29 8.82
C LEU A 66 15.46 -13.61 10.32
N GLU A 67 16.22 -12.91 11.16
CA GLU A 67 16.20 -13.08 12.62
C GLU A 67 14.84 -12.70 13.21
N GLY A 68 14.24 -11.61 12.74
CA GLY A 68 12.90 -11.18 13.13
C GLY A 68 11.83 -12.16 12.66
N PHE A 69 12.03 -12.72 11.46
CA PHE A 69 11.21 -13.78 10.91
C PHE A 69 11.23 -15.00 11.84
N LEU A 70 12.40 -15.59 12.08
CA LEU A 70 12.57 -16.74 12.97
C LEU A 70 12.04 -16.47 14.39
N ALA A 71 12.31 -15.29 14.94
CA ALA A 71 11.81 -14.89 16.25
C ALA A 71 10.28 -14.92 16.30
N SER A 72 9.59 -14.39 15.28
CA SER A 72 8.12 -14.40 15.23
C SER A 72 7.53 -15.82 15.24
N TYR A 73 8.12 -16.75 14.47
CA TYR A 73 7.71 -18.16 14.44
C TYR A 73 7.97 -18.84 15.78
N ARG A 74 9.14 -18.62 16.40
CA ARG A 74 9.46 -19.16 17.73
C ARG A 74 8.51 -18.63 18.81
N MET A 75 8.16 -17.34 18.76
CA MET A 75 7.21 -16.72 19.70
C MET A 75 5.82 -17.34 19.58
N LEU A 76 5.34 -17.55 18.36
CA LEU A 76 4.07 -18.22 18.10
C LEU A 76 4.08 -19.67 18.59
N LEU A 77 5.15 -20.42 18.29
CA LEU A 77 5.27 -21.82 18.68
C LEU A 77 5.29 -21.97 20.21
N ALA A 78 6.12 -21.18 20.89
CA ALA A 78 6.20 -21.18 22.34
C ALA A 78 4.86 -20.81 23.00
N ALA A 79 4.12 -19.84 22.43
CA ALA A 79 2.80 -19.46 22.93
C ALA A 79 1.77 -20.59 22.75
N ALA A 80 1.76 -21.26 21.59
CA ALA A 80 0.87 -22.38 21.31
C ALA A 80 1.17 -23.59 22.23
N GLU A 81 2.45 -23.92 22.43
CA GLU A 81 2.87 -24.99 23.34
C GLU A 81 2.51 -24.68 24.80
N SER A 82 2.72 -23.44 25.25
CA SER A 82 2.39 -23.01 26.60
C SER A 82 0.88 -23.10 26.88
N ALA A 83 0.05 -22.66 25.93
CA ALA A 83 -1.41 -22.76 26.08
C ALA A 83 -1.87 -24.23 26.14
N ARG A 84 -1.29 -25.10 25.30
CA ARG A 84 -1.54 -26.54 25.34
C ARG A 84 -1.22 -27.15 26.71
N GLN A 85 -0.10 -26.76 27.32
CA GLN A 85 0.28 -27.23 28.67
C GLN A 85 -0.69 -26.75 29.77
N GLN A 86 -1.34 -25.60 29.57
CA GLN A 86 -2.28 -25.01 30.53
C GLN A 86 -3.72 -25.53 30.36
N ASN A 87 -3.96 -26.51 29.47
CA ASN A 87 -5.31 -26.94 29.07
C ASN A 87 -6.23 -25.78 28.62
N SER A 88 -5.62 -24.67 28.18
CA SER A 88 -6.35 -23.57 27.55
C SER A 88 -6.26 -23.79 26.06
N PRO A 89 -7.38 -23.92 25.33
CA PRO A 89 -7.32 -24.05 23.88
C PRO A 89 -6.82 -22.73 23.29
N ALA A 90 -5.51 -22.57 23.10
CA ALA A 90 -5.04 -21.58 22.14
C ALA A 90 -5.50 -22.07 20.78
N CYS A 91 -6.51 -21.41 20.23
CA CYS A 91 -6.91 -21.66 18.86
C CYS A 91 -5.81 -21.07 17.96
N LEU A 92 -4.91 -21.94 17.49
CA LEU A 92 -3.86 -21.59 16.54
C LEU A 92 -4.42 -21.76 15.12
N LEU A 93 -4.48 -20.68 14.36
CA LEU A 93 -5.04 -20.66 13.01
C LEU A 93 -4.01 -20.21 11.98
N ASN A 94 -3.97 -20.96 10.87
CA ASN A 94 -3.17 -20.62 9.71
C ASN A 94 -3.90 -19.55 8.86
N GLY A 95 -3.25 -18.44 8.59
CA GLY A 95 -3.80 -17.31 7.82
C GLY A 95 -4.20 -17.68 6.39
N ASP A 96 -3.54 -18.64 5.74
CA ASP A 96 -3.99 -19.15 4.43
C ASP A 96 -5.40 -19.74 4.51
N ARG A 97 -5.69 -20.45 5.61
CA ARG A 97 -6.98 -21.08 5.82
C ARG A 97 -8.04 -20.04 6.11
N LEU A 98 -7.70 -19.02 6.90
CA LEU A 98 -8.59 -17.88 7.16
C LEU A 98 -8.96 -17.16 5.87
N LEU A 99 -7.99 -16.92 4.97
CA LEU A 99 -8.24 -16.27 3.68
C LEU A 99 -9.16 -17.07 2.74
N SER A 100 -9.36 -18.36 3.01
CA SER A 100 -10.32 -19.17 2.28
C SER A 100 -11.76 -19.00 2.79
N LEU A 101 -11.99 -18.31 3.90
CA LEU A 101 -13.31 -18.07 4.48
C LEU A 101 -13.84 -16.68 4.12
N SER A 102 -15.16 -16.54 4.13
CA SER A 102 -15.83 -15.24 4.08
C SER A 102 -15.87 -14.58 5.46
N ALA A 103 -16.05 -13.26 5.47
CA ALA A 103 -16.20 -12.50 6.72
C ALA A 103 -17.40 -12.97 7.55
N ASP A 104 -18.51 -13.33 6.89
CA ASP A 104 -19.73 -13.80 7.57
C ASP A 104 -19.54 -15.19 8.21
N GLU A 105 -18.81 -16.09 7.53
CA GLU A 105 -18.41 -17.39 8.08
C GLU A 105 -17.50 -17.23 9.31
N LEU A 106 -16.58 -16.26 9.29
CA LEU A 106 -15.72 -15.96 10.43
C LEU A 106 -16.45 -15.23 11.58
N ALA A 107 -17.38 -14.34 11.27
CA ALA A 107 -18.17 -13.60 12.26
C ALA A 107 -19.13 -14.50 13.06
N SER A 108 -19.50 -15.64 12.49
CA SER A 108 -20.33 -16.66 13.15
C SER A 108 -19.52 -17.76 13.82
N TRP A 109 -18.20 -17.76 13.65
CA TRP A 109 -17.30 -18.76 14.22
C TRP A 109 -16.88 -18.39 15.65
N SER A 110 -16.69 -19.42 16.48
CA SER A 110 -16.25 -19.27 17.87
C SER A 110 -14.96 -20.05 18.13
N PRO A 111 -13.98 -19.47 18.85
CA PRO A 111 -12.76 -20.18 19.23
C PRO A 111 -13.05 -21.52 19.94
N GLY A 112 -12.36 -22.58 19.52
CA GLY A 112 -12.54 -23.94 20.03
C GLY A 112 -13.60 -24.78 19.30
N SER A 113 -14.32 -24.20 18.34
CA SER A 113 -15.07 -24.96 17.33
C SER A 113 -14.24 -25.09 16.07
N PRO A 114 -14.33 -26.21 15.32
CA PRO A 114 -13.64 -26.35 14.04
C PRO A 114 -14.08 -25.24 13.08
N LEU A 115 -13.18 -24.82 12.20
CA LEU A 115 -13.51 -23.85 11.16
C LEU A 115 -14.70 -24.33 10.31
N PRO A 116 -15.56 -23.42 9.81
CA PRO A 116 -16.85 -23.75 9.17
C PRO A 116 -16.78 -24.71 7.99
N ARG A 117 -15.64 -24.79 7.30
CA ARG A 117 -15.40 -25.73 6.20
C ARG A 117 -13.95 -26.21 6.19
N PRO A 118 -13.66 -27.38 5.59
CA PRO A 118 -12.29 -27.78 5.30
C PRO A 118 -11.63 -26.72 4.41
N CYS A 119 -10.76 -25.93 5.02
CA CYS A 119 -10.06 -24.83 4.38
C CYS A 119 -8.74 -25.35 3.82
N SER A 120 -8.77 -26.00 2.66
CA SER A 120 -7.54 -26.36 1.96
C SER A 120 -6.85 -25.07 1.51
N PRO A 121 -5.61 -24.80 1.95
CA PRO A 121 -4.86 -23.63 1.51
C PRO A 121 -4.72 -23.62 0.00
N GLN A 122 -5.03 -22.50 -0.65
CA GLN A 122 -4.74 -22.36 -2.08
C GLN A 122 -3.22 -22.36 -2.29
N PRO A 123 -2.72 -22.95 -3.39
CA PRO A 123 -1.30 -22.85 -3.71
C PRO A 123 -0.95 -21.36 -3.93
N PRO A 124 0.19 -20.90 -3.38
CA PRO A 124 0.65 -19.53 -3.61
C PRO A 124 0.97 -19.29 -5.08
N SER A 125 1.10 -18.02 -5.45
CA SER A 125 1.52 -17.69 -6.82
C SER A 125 2.92 -18.26 -7.10
N PRO A 126 3.25 -18.59 -8.37
CA PRO A 126 4.53 -19.19 -8.73
C PRO A 126 5.76 -18.48 -8.18
N LEU A 127 5.74 -17.14 -8.16
CA LEU A 127 6.86 -16.34 -7.66
C LEU A 127 6.98 -16.38 -6.12
N GLU A 128 5.87 -16.25 -5.41
CA GLU A 128 5.81 -16.40 -3.95
C GLU A 128 6.31 -17.79 -3.54
N ALA A 129 5.94 -18.80 -4.32
CA ALA A 129 6.39 -20.16 -4.12
C ALA A 129 7.91 -20.29 -4.33
N ALA A 130 8.44 -19.83 -5.46
CA ALA A 130 9.87 -19.88 -5.76
C ALA A 130 10.71 -19.11 -4.72
N PHE A 131 10.26 -17.93 -4.31
CA PHE A 131 10.94 -17.16 -3.28
C PHE A 131 10.91 -17.88 -1.93
N THR A 132 9.77 -18.48 -1.58
CA THR A 132 9.67 -19.27 -0.35
C THR A 132 10.59 -20.47 -0.39
N VAL A 133 10.64 -21.21 -1.49
CA VAL A 133 11.56 -22.35 -1.64
C VAL A 133 13.02 -21.90 -1.45
N ALA A 134 13.41 -20.78 -2.07
CA ALA A 134 14.75 -20.22 -1.91
C ALA A 134 15.04 -19.81 -0.46
N LEU A 135 14.07 -19.20 0.22
CA LEU A 135 14.18 -18.82 1.63
C LEU A 135 14.35 -20.04 2.54
N LEU A 136 13.52 -21.08 2.36
CA LEU A 136 13.60 -22.30 3.18
C LEU A 136 14.91 -23.04 2.94
N ALA A 137 15.41 -23.08 1.70
CA ALA A 137 16.71 -23.65 1.38
C ALA A 137 17.86 -22.91 2.09
N GLY A 138 17.75 -21.58 2.21
CA GLY A 138 18.73 -20.75 2.92
C GLY A 138 18.57 -20.75 4.46
N ALA A 139 17.39 -21.11 4.97
CA ALA A 139 17.04 -21.08 6.39
C ALA A 139 16.19 -22.30 6.79
N PRO A 140 16.79 -23.49 6.93
CA PRO A 140 16.04 -24.74 7.19
C PRO A 140 15.32 -24.76 8.56
N GLU A 141 15.79 -23.97 9.52
CA GLU A 141 15.10 -23.80 10.80
C GLU A 141 13.69 -23.23 10.60
N LEU A 142 13.52 -22.31 9.65
CA LEU A 142 12.23 -21.68 9.37
C LEU A 142 11.21 -22.72 8.90
N GLU A 143 11.63 -23.65 8.04
CA GLU A 143 10.78 -24.75 7.59
C GLU A 143 10.31 -25.58 8.78
N THR A 144 11.25 -25.93 9.66
CA THR A 144 10.96 -26.72 10.87
C THR A 144 9.93 -26.02 11.77
N LEU A 145 10.10 -24.73 12.01
CA LEU A 145 9.20 -23.94 12.84
C LEU A 145 7.80 -23.78 12.21
N TYR A 146 7.73 -23.51 10.91
CA TYR A 146 6.45 -23.41 10.20
C TYR A 146 5.70 -24.74 10.24
N LEU A 147 6.37 -25.86 9.94
CA LEU A 147 5.75 -27.18 9.97
C LEU A 147 5.27 -27.57 11.36
N ALA A 148 6.00 -27.19 12.42
CA ALA A 148 5.57 -27.40 13.80
C ALA A 148 4.29 -26.62 14.13
N LEU A 149 4.20 -25.36 13.72
CA LEU A 149 2.99 -24.55 13.88
C LEU A 149 1.81 -25.10 13.06
N ASP A 150 2.03 -25.46 11.79
CA ASP A 150 0.98 -26.03 10.94
C ASP A 150 0.47 -27.36 11.47
N ALA A 151 1.33 -28.16 12.11
CA ALA A 151 0.92 -29.39 12.79
C ALA A 151 0.10 -29.16 14.08
N LEU A 152 0.33 -28.04 14.77
CA LEU A 152 -0.42 -27.65 15.98
C LEU A 152 -1.72 -26.92 15.65
N ALA A 153 -1.82 -26.32 14.47
CA ALA A 153 -3.02 -25.60 14.03
C ALA A 153 -4.21 -26.56 13.94
N GLU A 154 -5.42 -26.06 14.22
CA GLU A 154 -6.63 -26.88 14.10
C GLU A 154 -6.75 -27.43 12.66
N ARG A 155 -6.58 -28.75 12.54
CA ARG A 155 -6.77 -29.48 11.29
C ARG A 155 -8.25 -29.55 11.00
N GLY A 156 -8.71 -28.71 10.06
CA GLY A 156 -10.03 -28.83 9.48
C GLY A 156 -10.14 -30.12 8.68
N GLY A 157 -10.53 -31.22 9.33
CA GLY A 157 -10.81 -32.51 8.70
C GLY A 157 -9.59 -33.32 8.25
N THR A 158 -9.83 -34.61 8.02
CA THR A 158 -8.80 -35.66 7.84
C THR A 158 -8.18 -35.76 6.43
N GLU A 159 -8.65 -35.00 5.43
CA GLU A 159 -8.25 -35.17 4.02
C GLU A 159 -7.53 -33.96 3.38
N ALA A 160 -7.37 -32.84 4.08
CA ALA A 160 -7.08 -31.55 3.42
C ALA A 160 -5.59 -31.13 3.31
N GLU A 161 -4.64 -31.83 3.96
CA GLU A 161 -3.28 -31.29 4.14
C GLU A 161 -2.25 -31.98 3.24
N GLN A 162 -2.04 -31.41 2.05
CA GLN A 162 -0.81 -31.66 1.30
C GLN A 162 0.39 -31.05 2.04
N ALA A 163 1.51 -31.79 2.06
CA ALA A 163 2.77 -31.29 2.61
C ALA A 163 3.08 -29.90 2.05
N TYR A 164 3.52 -28.99 2.90
CA TYR A 164 3.74 -27.59 2.53
C TYR A 164 4.64 -27.44 1.30
N VAL A 165 5.72 -28.23 1.23
CA VAL A 165 6.65 -28.28 0.09
C VAL A 165 5.93 -28.68 -1.21
N SER A 166 4.98 -29.62 -1.16
CA SER A 166 4.21 -30.03 -2.34
C SER A 166 3.30 -28.91 -2.85
N ARG A 167 2.80 -28.03 -1.96
CA ARG A 167 1.95 -26.88 -2.32
C ARG A 167 2.72 -25.75 -3.00
N LEU A 168 4.03 -25.61 -2.72
CA LEU A 168 4.88 -24.63 -3.41
C LEU A 168 5.08 -25.00 -4.89
N GLY A 169 4.91 -26.28 -5.25
CA GLY A 169 5.05 -26.74 -6.64
C GLY A 169 6.49 -26.65 -7.16
N GLN A 170 6.71 -27.20 -8.35
CA GLN A 170 7.96 -27.02 -9.09
C GLN A 170 7.79 -25.78 -9.99
N SER A 171 8.30 -24.64 -9.56
CA SER A 171 8.33 -23.46 -10.41
C SER A 171 9.74 -23.24 -10.94
N ASP A 172 9.84 -23.10 -12.27
CA ASP A 172 11.10 -22.75 -12.93
C ASP A 172 11.51 -21.33 -12.51
N ALA A 173 12.34 -21.26 -11.47
CA ALA A 173 12.75 -20.01 -10.84
C ALA A 173 13.41 -19.05 -11.85
N ALA A 174 14.11 -19.57 -12.86
CA ALA A 174 14.75 -18.76 -13.89
C ALA A 174 13.70 -18.06 -14.78
N ALA A 175 12.72 -18.82 -15.28
CA ALA A 175 11.62 -18.27 -16.08
C ALA A 175 10.79 -17.23 -15.30
N LEU A 176 10.62 -17.43 -13.99
CA LEU A 176 9.91 -16.49 -13.12
C LEU A 176 10.67 -15.19 -12.91
N VAL A 177 11.97 -15.27 -12.61
CA VAL A 177 12.83 -14.08 -12.46
C VAL A 177 12.85 -13.27 -13.76
N ASP A 178 12.96 -13.94 -14.91
CA ASP A 178 12.89 -13.27 -16.22
C ASP A 178 11.55 -12.60 -16.49
N SER A 179 10.45 -13.20 -16.03
CA SER A 179 9.10 -12.62 -16.17
C SER A 179 8.93 -11.38 -15.28
N TRP A 180 9.46 -11.44 -14.05
CA TRP A 180 9.42 -10.35 -13.08
C TRP A 180 10.26 -9.16 -13.53
N ASN A 181 11.50 -9.41 -13.97
CA ASN A 181 12.38 -8.36 -14.48
C ASN A 181 11.74 -7.62 -15.66
N ARG A 182 11.14 -8.36 -16.60
CA ARG A 182 10.40 -7.76 -17.72
C ARG A 182 9.19 -6.93 -17.27
N GLN A 183 8.49 -7.32 -16.20
CA GLN A 183 7.40 -6.51 -15.65
C GLN A 183 7.92 -5.25 -14.95
N LEU A 184 9.02 -5.35 -14.22
CA LEU A 184 9.66 -4.22 -13.56
C LEU A 184 10.11 -3.17 -14.59
N GLU A 185 10.80 -3.62 -15.65
CA GLU A 185 11.25 -2.77 -16.76
C GLU A 185 10.07 -2.06 -17.43
N ARG A 186 8.94 -2.76 -17.65
CA ARG A 186 7.73 -2.16 -18.22
C ARG A 186 7.15 -1.06 -17.32
N ARG A 187 7.01 -1.32 -16.02
CA ARG A 187 6.48 -0.33 -15.06
C ARG A 187 7.38 0.89 -14.95
N GLN A 188 8.69 0.68 -14.98
CA GLN A 188 9.65 1.77 -14.92
C GLN A 188 9.59 2.61 -16.21
N ALA A 189 9.50 1.97 -17.38
CA ALA A 189 9.30 2.67 -18.64
C ALA A 189 7.98 3.47 -18.67
N GLU A 190 6.89 2.94 -18.10
CA GLU A 190 5.62 3.66 -17.96
C GLU A 190 5.77 4.89 -17.06
N THR A 191 6.47 4.76 -15.93
CA THR A 191 6.74 5.87 -14.99
C THR A 191 7.60 6.95 -15.64
N ASP A 192 8.64 6.56 -16.37
CA ASP A 192 9.52 7.48 -17.09
C ASP A 192 8.74 8.25 -18.17
N LEU A 193 7.85 7.57 -18.90
CA LEU A 193 6.97 8.20 -19.87
C LEU A 193 6.01 9.23 -19.25
N GLU A 194 5.47 8.95 -18.06
CA GLU A 194 4.63 9.90 -17.32
C GLU A 194 5.43 11.14 -16.89
N LEU A 195 6.66 10.95 -16.40
CA LEU A 195 7.55 12.05 -16.04
C LEU A 195 7.88 12.94 -17.24
N VAL A 196 8.22 12.34 -18.39
CA VAL A 196 8.50 13.08 -19.63
C VAL A 196 7.28 13.89 -20.08
N ARG A 197 6.06 13.33 -19.97
CA ARG A 197 4.82 14.06 -20.29
C ARG A 197 4.61 15.27 -19.38
N GLN A 198 4.90 15.14 -18.09
CA GLN A 198 4.81 16.27 -17.16
C GLN A 198 5.82 17.37 -17.50
N GLN A 199 7.07 17.01 -17.78
CA GLN A 199 8.10 17.97 -18.18
C GLN A 199 7.75 18.70 -19.48
N LEU A 200 7.18 18.00 -20.46
CA LEU A 200 6.71 18.63 -21.70
C LEU A 200 5.60 19.65 -21.46
N LEU A 201 4.63 19.33 -20.60
CA LEU A 201 3.56 20.27 -20.23
C LEU A 201 4.11 21.52 -19.53
N GLU A 202 5.10 21.38 -18.65
CA GLU A 202 5.74 22.52 -17.98
C GLU A 202 6.45 23.44 -19.00
N VAL A 203 7.17 22.85 -19.96
CA VAL A 203 7.86 23.59 -21.03
C VAL A 203 6.86 24.30 -21.94
N GLU A 204 5.76 23.64 -22.31
CA GLU A 204 4.70 24.26 -23.12
C GLU A 204 4.10 25.48 -22.42
N GLN A 205 3.79 25.37 -21.13
CA GLN A 205 3.26 26.48 -20.32
C GLN A 205 4.28 27.62 -20.15
N GLU A 206 5.57 27.32 -20.01
CA GLU A 206 6.62 28.34 -19.97
C GLU A 206 6.75 29.06 -21.32
N CYS A 207 6.76 28.33 -22.43
CA CYS A 207 6.77 28.89 -23.77
C CYS A 207 5.57 29.82 -24.02
N GLU A 208 4.36 29.41 -23.62
CA GLU A 208 3.17 30.25 -23.73
C GLU A 208 3.30 31.54 -22.91
N ARG A 209 3.77 31.44 -21.65
CA ARG A 209 4.02 32.60 -20.79
C ARG A 209 5.04 33.56 -21.40
N GLN A 210 6.15 33.05 -21.95
CA GLN A 210 7.17 33.87 -22.61
C GLN A 210 6.64 34.55 -23.88
N PHE A 211 5.81 33.84 -24.66
CA PHE A 211 5.19 34.40 -25.85
C PHE A 211 4.23 35.55 -25.49
N LEU A 212 3.38 35.36 -24.49
CA LEU A 212 2.47 36.40 -24.00
C LEU A 212 3.23 37.62 -23.45
N SER A 213 4.25 37.37 -22.62
CA SER A 213 5.12 38.41 -22.05
C SER A 213 5.82 39.24 -23.14
N SER A 214 6.39 38.57 -24.14
CA SER A 214 7.05 39.22 -25.29
C SER A 214 6.07 40.08 -26.09
N ARG A 215 4.84 39.59 -26.28
CA ARG A 215 3.78 40.33 -26.98
C ARG A 215 3.36 41.58 -26.21
N GLU A 216 3.24 41.50 -24.89
CA GLU A 216 2.96 42.65 -24.04
C GLU A 216 4.10 43.68 -24.02
N ALA A 217 5.35 43.22 -23.93
CA ALA A 217 6.53 44.08 -24.02
C ALA A 217 6.54 44.85 -25.35
N GLY A 218 6.26 44.18 -26.48
CA GLY A 218 6.12 44.81 -27.79
C GLY A 218 5.03 45.89 -27.82
N ARG A 219 3.86 45.62 -27.21
CA ARG A 219 2.79 46.63 -27.09
C ARG A 219 3.22 47.84 -26.26
N LYS A 220 3.87 47.63 -25.11
CA LYS A 220 4.40 48.72 -24.24
C LYS A 220 5.42 49.57 -24.97
N LEU A 221 6.36 48.95 -25.69
CA LEU A 221 7.35 49.66 -26.51
C LEU A 221 6.69 50.49 -27.61
N SER A 222 5.68 49.93 -28.31
CA SER A 222 4.94 50.66 -29.34
C SER A 222 4.20 51.89 -28.78
N TRP A 223 3.71 51.80 -27.54
CA TRP A 223 3.01 52.88 -26.87
C TRP A 223 3.98 53.97 -26.39
N GLN A 224 5.12 53.59 -25.80
CA GLN A 224 6.17 54.52 -25.42
C GLN A 224 6.70 55.32 -26.62
N ARG A 225 6.96 54.66 -27.76
CA ARG A 225 7.38 55.35 -28.99
C ARG A 225 6.36 56.38 -29.47
N ARG A 226 5.07 56.07 -29.39
CA ARG A 226 3.98 57.01 -29.76
C ARG A 226 3.95 58.23 -28.83
N LEU A 227 4.04 58.02 -27.53
CA LEU A 227 4.11 59.11 -26.55
C LEU A 227 5.32 60.00 -26.74
N GLN A 228 6.50 59.41 -26.96
CA GLN A 228 7.72 60.17 -27.21
C GLN A 228 7.60 61.03 -28.47
N ALA A 229 7.01 60.50 -29.55
CA ALA A 229 6.75 61.26 -30.77
C ALA A 229 5.77 62.44 -30.54
N GLN A 230 4.70 62.22 -29.77
CA GLN A 230 3.76 63.27 -29.39
C GLN A 230 4.41 64.36 -28.54
N ALA A 231 5.18 63.96 -27.51
CA ALA A 231 5.90 64.90 -26.65
C ALA A 231 6.90 65.74 -27.44
N MET A 232 7.67 65.13 -28.35
CA MET A 232 8.57 65.88 -29.23
C MET A 232 7.82 66.86 -30.14
N THR A 233 6.64 66.48 -30.64
CA THR A 233 5.82 67.36 -31.48
C THR A 233 5.32 68.57 -30.68
N GLN A 234 4.83 68.34 -29.45
CA GLN A 234 4.41 69.41 -28.55
C GLN A 234 5.56 70.33 -28.17
N MET A 235 6.73 69.79 -27.82
CA MET A 235 7.93 70.59 -27.52
C MET A 235 8.33 71.49 -28.69
N LYS A 236 8.28 70.99 -29.93
CA LYS A 236 8.53 71.81 -31.13
C LYS A 236 7.51 72.93 -31.29
N GLN A 237 6.22 72.64 -31.05
CA GLN A 237 5.15 73.64 -31.10
C GLN A 237 5.34 74.73 -30.03
N TYR A 238 5.58 74.35 -28.77
CA TYR A 238 5.84 75.30 -27.69
C TYR A 238 7.12 76.10 -27.92
N GLY A 239 8.18 75.47 -28.41
CA GLY A 239 9.42 76.17 -28.79
C GLY A 239 9.18 77.24 -29.86
N GLY A 240 8.41 76.90 -30.91
CA GLY A 240 8.02 77.86 -31.95
C GLY A 240 7.14 79.00 -31.42
N LEU A 241 6.19 78.71 -30.52
CA LEU A 241 5.36 79.73 -29.87
C LEU A 241 6.17 80.66 -28.97
N LEU A 242 7.11 80.11 -28.18
CA LEU A 242 8.01 80.88 -27.33
C LEU A 242 8.91 81.79 -28.16
N GLN A 243 9.48 81.30 -29.27
CA GLN A 243 10.25 82.11 -30.20
C GLN A 243 9.41 83.28 -30.75
N ARG A 244 8.18 83.03 -31.18
CA ARG A 244 7.26 84.10 -31.65
C ARG A 244 6.95 85.12 -30.56
N LEU A 245 6.73 84.69 -29.32
CA LEU A 245 6.52 85.59 -28.19
C LEU A 245 7.76 86.42 -27.86
N GLN A 246 8.96 85.84 -27.96
CA GLN A 246 10.23 86.55 -27.75
C GLN A 246 10.47 87.65 -28.80
N VAL A 247 10.11 87.39 -30.07
CA VAL A 247 10.14 88.40 -31.14
C VAL A 247 9.15 89.54 -30.85
N LEU A 248 7.92 89.23 -30.45
CA LEU A 248 6.90 90.23 -30.12
C LEU A 248 7.26 91.09 -28.89
N GLN A 249 8.04 90.55 -27.95
CA GLN A 249 8.52 91.27 -26.78
C GLN A 249 9.80 92.08 -27.03
N GLY A 250 10.32 92.10 -28.26
CA GLY A 250 11.53 92.85 -28.63
C GLY A 250 12.80 92.33 -27.96
N ARG A 251 12.82 91.06 -27.52
CA ARG A 251 13.94 90.44 -26.79
C ARG A 251 14.85 89.57 -27.64
N VAL A 252 14.58 89.46 -28.94
CA VAL A 252 15.46 88.82 -29.93
C VAL A 252 15.56 89.81 -31.10
N PRO A 253 16.78 90.14 -31.59
CA PRO A 253 16.96 91.06 -32.72
C PRO A 253 16.29 90.58 -34.02
#